data_AF-A0A6S6WTU1-F1
#
_entry.id   AF-A0A6S6WTU1-F1
#
_cell.length_a   1.000
_cell.length_b   1.000
_cell.length_c   1.000
_cell.angle_alpha   90.00
_cell.angle_beta   90.00
_cell.angle_gamma   90.00
#
_symmetry.space_group_name_H-M   'P 1'
#
loop_
_entity.id
_entity.type
_entity.pdbx_description
1 polymer ?
#
loop_
_entity_poly.entity_id
_entity_poly.type
_entity_poly.pdbx_seq_one_letter_code
_entity_poly.pdbx_strand_id
1 'polypeptide(L)'
;MGFFRSISNFTKRLGLWFIAAGVTLTVVFVGVFIYQWSTYQPEQPQASNCQKIQGLSTADNEAQLGLYRCQRGNDLSWEGHEVWVYKAYDDEWQRLATSPLNKGCLQLVLDERQLTIQHSSSRGELSIAITSFVYPHAAGGASTLSIATQRVNQCRPLEATTKVMN
;
A
#
# COMPACT_ATOMS: atom_id res chain seq x y z
N MET A 1 -12.57 -66.36 -8.28
CA MET A 1 -11.43 -65.41 -8.22
C MET A 1 -11.75 -64.06 -8.91
N GLY A 2 -12.92 -63.44 -8.65
CA GLY A 2 -13.36 -62.21 -9.38
C GLY A 2 -13.42 -60.91 -8.55
N PHE A 3 -13.50 -60.99 -7.22
CA PHE A 3 -13.73 -59.81 -6.37
C PHE A 3 -12.46 -58.97 -6.10
N PHE A 4 -11.28 -59.61 -6.03
CA PHE A 4 -10.02 -58.91 -5.74
C PHE A 4 -9.55 -57.96 -6.85
N ARG A 5 -9.95 -58.19 -8.12
CA ARG A 5 -9.64 -57.27 -9.24
C ARG A 5 -10.54 -56.04 -9.30
N SER A 6 -11.75 -56.11 -8.75
CA SER A 6 -12.69 -54.98 -8.75
C SER A 6 -12.31 -53.93 -7.70
N ILE A 7 -11.90 -54.39 -6.50
CA ILE A 7 -11.44 -53.52 -5.41
C ILE A 7 -10.16 -52.76 -5.78
N SER A 8 -9.24 -53.39 -6.53
CA SER A 8 -7.98 -52.76 -6.94
C SER A 8 -8.17 -51.62 -7.97
N ASN A 9 -9.17 -51.73 -8.84
CA ASN A 9 -9.51 -50.65 -9.77
C ASN A 9 -10.22 -49.49 -9.06
N PHE A 10 -11.02 -49.77 -8.03
CA PHE A 10 -11.69 -48.74 -7.22
C PHE A 10 -10.71 -47.97 -6.33
N THR A 11 -9.76 -48.66 -5.67
CA THR A 11 -8.70 -48.01 -4.88
C THR A 11 -7.73 -47.21 -5.74
N LYS A 12 -7.41 -47.67 -6.96
CA LYS A 12 -6.62 -46.87 -7.92
C LYS A 12 -7.35 -45.59 -8.34
N ARG A 13 -8.66 -45.66 -8.56
CA ARG A 13 -9.48 -44.50 -8.94
C ARG A 13 -9.59 -43.50 -7.79
N LEU A 14 -9.89 -43.96 -6.57
CA LEU A 14 -9.89 -43.10 -5.37
C LEU A 14 -8.51 -42.50 -5.08
N GLY A 15 -7.44 -43.28 -5.21
CA GLY A 15 -6.07 -42.80 -5.05
C GLY A 15 -5.73 -41.68 -6.03
N LEU A 16 -6.15 -41.81 -7.29
CA LEU A 16 -6.00 -40.76 -8.32
C LEU A 16 -6.73 -39.47 -7.94
N TRP A 17 -7.94 -39.56 -7.40
CA TRP A 17 -8.68 -38.39 -6.91
C TRP A 17 -7.98 -37.69 -5.74
N PHE A 18 -7.47 -38.46 -4.77
CA PHE A 18 -6.71 -37.89 -3.64
C PHE A 18 -5.39 -37.25 -4.08
N ILE A 19 -4.69 -37.84 -5.06
CA ILE A 19 -3.48 -37.24 -5.63
C ILE A 19 -3.82 -35.91 -6.32
N ALA A 20 -4.88 -35.88 -7.13
CA ALA A 20 -5.33 -34.64 -7.78
C ALA A 20 -5.73 -33.55 -6.77
N ALA A 21 -6.44 -33.92 -5.70
CA ALA A 21 -6.78 -33.01 -4.61
C ALA A 21 -5.53 -32.50 -3.87
N GLY A 22 -4.56 -33.38 -3.62
CA GLY A 22 -3.29 -33.02 -2.99
C GLY A 22 -2.47 -32.03 -3.83
N VAL A 23 -2.36 -32.28 -5.14
CA VAL A 23 -1.65 -31.38 -6.07
C VAL A 23 -2.33 -30.01 -6.14
N THR A 24 -3.66 -29.97 -6.26
CA THR A 24 -4.40 -28.69 -6.30
C THR A 24 -4.25 -27.90 -5.02
N LEU A 25 -4.35 -28.54 -3.85
CA LEU A 25 -4.15 -27.88 -2.55
C LEU A 25 -2.71 -27.35 -2.40
N THR A 26 -1.73 -28.12 -2.87
CA THR A 26 -0.32 -27.70 -2.86
C THR A 26 -0.11 -26.45 -3.74
N VAL A 27 -0.67 -26.43 -4.95
CA VAL A 27 -0.56 -25.28 -5.86
C VAL A 27 -1.20 -24.03 -5.26
N VAL A 28 -2.38 -24.15 -4.65
CA VAL A 28 -3.05 -23.03 -3.97
C VAL A 28 -2.20 -22.53 -2.80
N PHE A 29 -1.69 -23.43 -1.97
CA PHE A 29 -0.86 -23.06 -0.82
C PHE A 29 0.43 -22.35 -1.25
N VAL A 30 1.14 -22.89 -2.24
CA VAL A 30 2.34 -22.26 -2.81
C VAL A 30 2.01 -20.90 -3.43
N GLY A 31 0.88 -20.78 -4.13
CA GLY A 31 0.40 -19.52 -4.69
C GLY A 31 0.17 -18.45 -3.61
N VAL A 32 -0.53 -18.80 -2.53
CA VAL A 32 -0.76 -17.89 -1.39
C VAL A 32 0.56 -17.51 -0.70
N PHE A 33 1.45 -18.49 -0.51
CA PHE A 33 2.76 -18.25 0.12
C PHE A 33 3.62 -17.29 -0.70
N ILE A 34 3.71 -17.51 -2.02
CA ILE A 34 4.44 -16.60 -2.93
C ILE A 34 3.80 -15.22 -2.91
N TYR A 35 2.47 -15.12 -2.93
CA TYR A 35 1.76 -13.84 -2.90
C TYR A 35 2.06 -13.06 -1.63
N GLN A 36 2.01 -13.69 -0.46
CA GLN A 36 2.35 -13.02 0.80
C GLN A 36 3.83 -12.61 0.85
N TRP A 37 4.73 -13.44 0.34
CA TRP A 37 6.16 -13.14 0.34
C TRP A 37 6.54 -12.04 -0.66
N SER A 38 5.90 -12.00 -1.83
CA SER A 38 6.21 -11.04 -2.90
C SER A 38 5.50 -9.70 -2.73
N THR A 39 4.31 -9.68 -2.14
CA THR A 39 3.50 -8.47 -1.93
C THR A 39 3.81 -7.82 -0.59
N TYR A 40 5.07 -7.87 -0.15
CA TYR A 40 5.54 -7.17 1.03
C TYR A 40 5.30 -5.66 0.81
N GLN A 41 4.13 -5.19 1.25
CA GLN A 41 3.86 -3.76 1.32
C GLN A 41 4.93 -3.19 2.24
N PRO A 42 5.58 -2.07 1.86
CA PRO A 42 6.65 -1.54 2.69
C PRO A 42 6.12 -1.30 4.08
N GLU A 43 6.96 -1.53 5.09
CA GLU A 43 6.59 -1.24 6.47
C GLU A 43 6.03 0.17 6.60
N GLN A 44 4.94 0.33 7.35
CA GLN A 44 4.33 1.63 7.59
C GLN A 44 5.34 2.67 8.11
N PRO A 45 5.08 3.97 7.96
CA PRO A 45 6.04 5.02 8.33
C PRO A 45 6.45 4.98 9.81
N GLN A 46 5.58 4.47 10.69
CA GLN A 46 5.87 4.36 12.13
C GLN A 46 6.83 3.22 12.47
N ALA A 47 6.91 2.20 11.64
CA ALA A 47 7.76 1.02 11.85
C ALA A 47 9.11 1.13 11.13
N SER A 48 9.34 2.21 10.38
CA SER A 48 10.53 2.41 9.54
C SER A 48 11.20 3.76 9.81
N ASN A 49 12.42 3.96 9.29
CA ASN A 49 13.15 5.22 9.41
C ASN A 49 12.54 6.29 8.48
N CYS A 50 11.41 6.86 8.89
CA CYS A 50 10.64 7.84 8.14
C CYS A 50 10.40 9.11 8.97
N GLN A 51 10.73 10.27 8.40
CA GLN A 51 10.41 11.58 8.97
C GLN A 51 9.19 12.18 8.27
N LYS A 52 8.16 12.57 9.04
CA LYS A 52 6.99 13.28 8.50
C LYS A 52 7.38 14.71 8.10
N ILE A 53 7.10 15.07 6.85
CA ILE A 53 7.34 16.40 6.26
C ILE A 53 6.05 17.21 6.22
N GLN A 54 4.93 16.56 5.87
CA GLN A 54 3.62 17.19 5.78
C GLN A 54 2.56 16.26 6.37
N GLY A 55 1.54 16.84 7.02
CA GLY A 55 0.33 16.14 7.43
C GLY A 55 -0.90 16.93 7.01
N LEU A 56 -1.89 16.25 6.46
CA LEU A 56 -3.21 16.78 6.14
C LEU A 56 -4.25 15.81 6.73
N SER A 57 -5.38 16.34 7.17
CA SER A 57 -6.53 15.53 7.59
C SER A 57 -7.73 15.93 6.75
N THR A 58 -8.59 14.96 6.44
CA THR A 58 -9.91 15.23 5.89
C THR A 58 -10.74 16.05 6.89
N ALA A 59 -11.77 16.74 6.40
CA ALA A 59 -12.62 17.60 7.24
C ALA A 59 -13.33 16.82 8.37
N ASP A 60 -13.60 15.54 8.12
CA ASP A 60 -14.19 14.59 9.07
C ASP A 60 -13.15 13.97 10.05
N ASN A 61 -11.84 14.20 9.83
CA ASN A 61 -10.72 13.55 10.52
C ASN A 61 -10.67 12.02 10.44
N GLU A 62 -11.43 11.39 9.54
CA GLU A 62 -11.48 9.94 9.38
C GLU A 62 -10.34 9.40 8.48
N ALA A 63 -9.67 10.28 7.73
CA ALA A 63 -8.47 9.96 6.98
C ALA A 63 -7.36 11.00 7.20
N GLN A 64 -6.16 10.53 7.54
CA GLN A 64 -4.98 11.35 7.72
C GLN A 64 -3.96 11.04 6.64
N LEU A 65 -3.59 12.05 5.85
CA LEU A 65 -2.60 11.93 4.80
C LEU A 65 -1.26 12.48 5.29
N GLY A 66 -0.18 11.83 4.92
CA GLY A 66 1.16 12.26 5.28
C GLY A 66 2.16 12.12 4.15
N LEU A 67 3.02 13.11 4.02
CA LEU A 67 4.23 13.06 3.22
C LEU A 67 5.40 12.75 4.15
N TYR A 68 6.16 11.72 3.83
CA TYR A 68 7.28 11.24 4.63
C TYR A 68 8.54 11.20 3.78
N ARG A 69 9.69 11.48 4.41
CA ARG A 69 11.02 11.17 3.87
C ARG A 69 11.48 9.90 4.56
N CYS A 70 11.69 8.84 3.79
CA CYS A 70 11.99 7.52 4.29
C CYS A 70 13.34 7.01 3.78
N GLN A 71 14.03 6.26 4.62
CA GLN A 71 15.19 5.46 4.25
C GLN A 71 14.85 3.97 4.43
N ARG A 72 15.07 3.16 3.38
CA ARG A 72 14.71 1.74 3.35
C ARG A 72 15.81 0.87 2.72
N GLY A 73 15.68 -0.44 2.92
CA GLY A 73 16.63 -1.46 2.48
C GLY A 73 17.49 -1.96 3.63
N ASN A 74 18.03 -3.18 3.51
CA ASN A 74 18.81 -3.83 4.58
C ASN A 74 20.03 -2.99 5.03
N ASP A 75 20.52 -2.09 4.18
CA ASP A 75 21.60 -1.14 4.47
C ASP A 75 21.18 0.34 4.31
N LEU A 76 19.87 0.65 4.40
CA LEU A 76 19.32 2.01 4.17
C LEU A 76 19.73 2.62 2.80
N SER A 77 19.98 1.76 1.81
CA SER A 77 20.51 2.17 0.51
C SER A 77 19.51 2.96 -0.35
N TRP A 78 18.22 2.88 -0.03
CA TRP A 78 17.18 3.65 -0.70
C TRP A 78 16.73 4.81 0.17
N GLU A 79 16.66 6.00 -0.41
CA GLU A 79 16.09 7.19 0.21
C GLU A 79 15.08 7.85 -0.73
N GLY A 80 13.90 8.15 -0.21
CA GLY A 80 12.84 8.74 -1.00
C GLY A 80 11.74 9.37 -0.19
N HIS A 81 10.82 9.97 -0.93
CA HIS A 81 9.57 10.47 -0.42
C HIS A 81 8.48 9.42 -0.59
N GLU A 82 7.66 9.26 0.44
CA GLU A 82 6.48 8.40 0.41
C GLU A 82 5.25 9.18 0.87
N VAL A 83 4.15 8.99 0.15
CA VAL A 83 2.83 9.52 0.52
C VAL A 83 2.01 8.38 1.07
N TRP A 84 1.47 8.56 2.26
CA TRP A 84 0.68 7.56 2.97
C TRP A 84 -0.66 8.15 3.41
N VAL A 85 -1.67 7.28 3.52
CA VAL A 85 -2.92 7.56 4.23
C VAL A 85 -3.06 6.61 5.39
N TYR A 86 -3.56 7.13 6.50
CA TYR A 86 -4.06 6.39 7.63
C TYR A 86 -5.58 6.54 7.69
N LYS A 87 -6.32 5.43 7.65
CA LYS A 87 -7.79 5.39 7.75
C LYS A 87 -8.15 5.06 9.20
N ALA A 88 -8.76 6.00 9.90
CA ALA A 88 -8.96 5.92 11.35
C ALA A 88 -9.91 4.78 11.75
N TYR A 89 -10.99 4.57 11.00
CA TYR A 89 -12.00 3.57 11.33
C TYR A 89 -11.48 2.12 11.26
N ASP A 90 -10.67 1.79 10.25
CA ASP A 90 -10.14 0.43 10.03
C ASP A 90 -8.74 0.23 10.64
N ASP A 91 -8.15 1.27 11.25
CA ASP A 91 -6.74 1.30 11.68
C ASP A 91 -5.76 0.88 10.56
N GLU A 92 -6.04 1.32 9.33
CA GLU A 92 -5.31 0.87 8.14
C GLU A 92 -4.35 1.94 7.61
N TRP A 93 -3.09 1.54 7.39
CA TRP A 93 -2.12 2.33 6.63
C TRP A 93 -2.04 1.88 5.19
N GLN A 94 -2.12 2.83 4.27
CA GLN A 94 -2.03 2.54 2.84
C GLN A 94 -1.08 3.52 2.15
N ARG A 95 -0.13 2.98 1.38
CA ARG A 95 0.80 3.80 0.60
C ARG A 95 0.13 4.29 -0.67
N LEU A 96 0.20 5.60 -0.91
CA LEU A 96 -0.41 6.26 -2.06
C LEU A 96 0.60 6.45 -3.20
N ALA A 97 1.80 6.92 -2.88
CA ALA A 97 2.82 7.22 -3.88
C ALA A 97 4.24 7.14 -3.32
N THR A 98 5.22 6.95 -4.19
CA THR A 98 6.65 7.01 -3.87
C THR A 98 7.44 7.75 -4.94
N SER A 99 8.49 8.44 -4.52
CA SER A 99 9.45 9.11 -5.40
C SER A 99 10.85 9.02 -4.80
N PRO A 100 11.91 8.75 -5.57
CA PRO A 100 13.29 8.87 -5.08
C PRO A 100 13.59 10.31 -4.61
N LEU A 101 14.46 10.46 -3.61
CA LEU A 101 14.74 11.77 -3.00
C LEU A 101 15.40 12.73 -4.00
N ASN A 102 16.29 12.21 -4.86
CA ASN A 102 17.09 13.01 -5.80
C ASN A 102 16.32 13.53 -7.02
N LYS A 103 15.01 13.32 -7.11
CA LYS A 103 14.21 13.61 -8.33
C LYS A 103 13.37 14.88 -8.26
N GLY A 104 13.37 15.59 -7.14
CA GLY A 104 12.67 16.86 -6.99
C GLY A 104 11.91 16.94 -5.68
N CYS A 105 10.98 17.88 -5.62
CA CYS A 105 10.16 18.13 -4.45
C CYS A 105 8.76 17.51 -4.60
N LEU A 106 8.12 17.25 -3.46
CA LEU A 106 6.75 16.78 -3.35
C LEU A 106 5.98 17.63 -2.34
N GLN A 107 4.71 17.89 -2.64
CA GLN A 107 3.79 18.62 -1.77
C GLN A 107 2.38 18.05 -1.93
N LEU A 108 1.64 17.97 -0.84
CA LEU A 108 0.25 17.52 -0.82
C LEU A 108 -0.69 18.72 -0.75
N VAL A 109 -1.74 18.70 -1.56
CA VAL A 109 -2.88 19.62 -1.49
C VAL A 109 -4.14 18.78 -1.40
N LEU A 110 -4.93 18.99 -0.36
CA LEU A 110 -6.18 18.28 -0.13
C LEU A 110 -7.36 19.22 -0.37
N ASP A 111 -8.29 18.76 -1.19
CA ASP A 111 -9.62 19.31 -1.39
C ASP A 111 -10.68 18.30 -0.90
N GLU A 112 -11.96 18.65 -0.91
CA GLU A 112 -13.05 17.83 -0.34
C GLU A 112 -13.09 16.40 -0.88
N ARG A 113 -12.75 16.18 -2.16
CA ARG A 113 -12.82 14.87 -2.83
C ARG A 113 -11.57 14.49 -3.61
N GLN A 114 -10.52 15.30 -3.55
CA GLN A 114 -9.30 15.07 -4.30
C GLN A 114 -8.05 15.39 -3.49
N LEU A 115 -7.13 14.43 -3.43
CA LEU A 115 -5.74 14.65 -3.08
C LEU A 115 -4.96 14.97 -4.35
N THR A 116 -4.32 16.14 -4.39
CA THR A 116 -3.38 16.51 -5.45
C THR A 116 -1.95 16.40 -4.93
N ILE A 117 -1.17 15.51 -5.54
CA ILE A 117 0.27 15.36 -5.30
C ILE A 117 1.00 16.27 -6.28
N GLN A 118 1.49 17.40 -5.78
CA GLN A 118 2.30 18.34 -6.54
C GLN A 118 3.76 17.89 -6.55
N HIS A 119 4.39 17.87 -7.71
CA HIS A 119 5.78 17.43 -7.87
C HIS A 119 6.53 18.25 -8.91
N SER A 120 7.85 18.44 -8.74
CA SER A 120 8.71 19.05 -9.77
C SER A 120 9.40 18.03 -10.69
N SER A 121 9.37 16.76 -10.30
CA SER A 121 10.00 15.64 -11.01
C SER A 121 9.35 15.34 -12.37
N SER A 122 10.04 14.57 -13.21
CA SER A 122 9.43 14.02 -14.43
C SER A 122 8.40 12.94 -14.07
N ARG A 123 7.39 12.73 -14.93
CA ARG A 123 6.28 11.79 -14.64
C ARG A 123 6.72 10.35 -14.36
N GLY A 124 7.87 9.93 -14.87
CA GLY A 124 8.38 8.56 -14.66
C GLY A 124 9.02 8.34 -13.28
N GLU A 125 9.24 9.40 -12.51
CA GLU A 125 9.95 9.34 -11.22
C GLU A 125 8.98 9.30 -10.01
N LEU A 126 7.70 9.58 -10.25
CA LEU A 126 6.63 9.46 -9.26
C LEU A 126 5.83 8.18 -9.53
N SER A 127 6.02 7.19 -8.67
CA SER A 127 5.25 5.95 -8.71
C SER A 127 3.98 6.10 -7.90
N ILE A 128 2.82 6.09 -8.58
CA ILE A 128 1.51 6.09 -7.94
C ILE A 128 1.08 4.65 -7.69
N ALA A 129 0.91 4.28 -6.42
CA ALA A 129 0.49 2.93 -6.04
C ALA A 129 -1.02 2.73 -6.22
N ILE A 130 -1.81 3.76 -5.96
CA ILE A 130 -3.26 3.76 -6.12
C ILE A 130 -3.76 5.13 -6.61
N THR A 131 -4.84 5.15 -7.41
CA THR A 131 -5.41 6.38 -7.99
C THR A 131 -6.59 6.94 -7.20
N SER A 132 -7.08 6.19 -6.22
CA SER A 132 -8.15 6.58 -5.32
C SER A 132 -8.18 5.63 -4.13
N PHE A 133 -8.74 6.07 -3.01
CA PHE A 133 -9.05 5.20 -1.88
C PHE A 133 -10.41 5.53 -1.29
N VAL A 134 -11.00 4.52 -0.67
CA VAL A 134 -12.24 4.64 0.11
C VAL A 134 -11.87 4.58 1.58
N TYR A 135 -12.51 5.43 2.38
CA TYR A 135 -12.39 5.39 3.83
C TYR A 135 -13.80 5.44 4.47
N PRO A 136 -14.13 4.49 5.36
CA PRO A 136 -15.40 4.47 6.06
C PRO A 136 -15.46 5.53 7.16
N HIS A 137 -16.69 5.95 7.50
CA HIS A 137 -16.97 6.92 8.57
C HIS A 137 -17.49 6.21 9.81
N ALA A 138 -17.14 6.69 11.01
CA ALA A 138 -17.68 6.16 12.26
C ALA A 138 -19.21 6.35 12.36
N ALA A 139 -19.75 7.40 11.74
CA ALA A 139 -21.20 7.67 11.67
C ALA A 139 -21.96 6.77 10.66
N GLY A 140 -21.23 5.94 9.90
CA GLY A 140 -21.77 5.11 8.82
C GLY A 140 -21.60 5.74 7.44
N GLY A 141 -21.52 4.88 6.42
CA GLY A 141 -21.18 5.26 5.05
C GLY A 141 -19.68 5.30 4.80
N ALA A 142 -19.30 5.75 3.60
CA ALA A 142 -17.90 5.89 3.22
C ALA A 142 -17.71 7.06 2.24
N SER A 143 -16.53 7.66 2.30
CA SER A 143 -16.08 8.67 1.35
C SER A 143 -14.99 8.11 0.44
N THR A 144 -14.91 8.65 -0.77
CA THR A 144 -13.85 8.31 -1.73
C THR A 144 -13.04 9.57 -2.03
N LEU A 145 -11.72 9.45 -1.92
CA LEU A 145 -10.77 10.47 -2.33
C LEU A 145 -10.06 10.02 -3.60
N SER A 146 -10.12 10.83 -4.65
CA SER A 146 -9.32 10.62 -5.86
C SER A 146 -7.90 11.17 -5.67
N ILE A 147 -6.93 10.57 -6.35
CA ILE A 147 -5.53 10.99 -6.31
C ILE A 147 -5.15 11.51 -7.69
N ALA A 148 -4.83 12.80 -7.75
CA ALA A 148 -4.32 13.48 -8.93
C ALA A 148 -2.84 13.82 -8.73
N THR A 149 -2.10 13.92 -9.84
CA THR A 149 -0.72 14.42 -9.85
C THR A 149 -0.66 15.70 -10.65
N GLN A 150 0.08 16.69 -10.14
CA GLN A 150 0.27 17.96 -10.81
C GLN A 150 1.74 18.33 -10.84
N ARG A 151 2.27 18.61 -12.03
CA ARG A 151 3.63 19.10 -12.15
C ARG A 151 3.68 20.60 -11.83
N VAL A 152 4.59 21.00 -10.96
CA VAL A 152 4.83 22.40 -10.57
C VAL A 152 6.31 22.77 -10.74
N ASN A 153 6.58 24.03 -11.08
CA ASN A 153 7.97 24.49 -11.29
C ASN A 153 8.75 24.68 -9.99
N GLN A 154 8.04 24.96 -8.89
CA GLN A 154 8.59 25.11 -7.55
C GLN A 154 7.58 24.52 -6.56
N CYS A 155 7.99 23.55 -5.75
CA CYS A 155 7.24 23.24 -4.54
C CYS A 155 7.69 24.21 -3.45
N ARG A 156 6.76 24.64 -2.60
CA ARG A 156 7.12 25.49 -1.48
C ARG A 156 7.99 24.65 -0.51
N PRO A 157 9.14 25.15 -0.05
CA PRO A 157 9.89 24.45 0.99
C PRO A 157 8.99 24.35 2.23
N LEU A 158 8.68 23.12 2.61
CA LEU A 158 8.00 22.84 3.86
C LEU A 158 9.05 22.99 4.96
N GLU A 159 9.18 24.21 5.50
CA GLU A 159 9.85 24.40 6.77
C GLU A 159 9.12 23.52 7.79
N ALA A 160 9.87 22.67 8.49
CA ALA A 160 9.33 21.83 9.54
C ALA A 160 8.63 22.74 10.56
N THR A 161 7.30 22.75 10.55
CA THR A 161 6.52 23.54 11.49
C THR A 161 6.64 22.89 12.87
N THR A 162 7.72 23.20 13.58
CA THR A 162 7.83 22.99 15.02
C THR A 162 6.82 23.93 15.67
N LYS A 163 5.57 23.48 15.75
CA LYS A 163 4.53 24.17 16.51
C LYS A 163 4.81 23.91 17.99
N VAL A 164 5.67 24.73 18.60
CA VAL A 164 5.79 24.86 20.05
C VAL A 164 4.45 25.44 20.53
N MET A 165 3.62 24.61 21.16
CA MET A 165 2.45 25.06 21.90
C MET A 165 2.94 25.73 23.18
N ASN A 166 2.64 27.04 23.31
CA ASN A 166 2.47 27.69 24.61
C ASN A 166 1.03 27.46 25.08
#